data_AF-A0AAV3K5D6-F1
#
_entry.id   AF-A0AAV3K5D6-F1
#
_cell.length_a   1.000
_cell.length_b   1.000
_cell.length_c   1.000
_cell.angle_alpha   90.00
_cell.angle_beta   90.00
_cell.angle_gamma   90.00
#
_symmetry.space_group_name_H-M   'P 1'
#
loop_
_entity.id
_entity.type
_entity.pdbx_description
1 polymer ?
#
loop_
_entity_poly.entity_id
_entity_poly.type
_entity_poly.pdbx_seq_one_letter_code
_entity_poly.pdbx_strand_id
1 'polypeptide(L)'
;MIVSNLQSLYAELKDYSAFSNKADWMNYYIKQLSLIFRKQSQHDKLMSKSFDIFFQNKDDYIFGHISNTHNTALEFQIYSSKNKYVNKQ
;
A
#
# COMPACT_ATOMS: atom_id res chain seq x y z
N MET A 1 10.06 2.00 -18.48
CA MET A 1 8.89 2.89 -18.69
C MET A 1 7.81 2.51 -17.70
N ILE A 2 6.92 3.42 -17.33
CA ILE A 2 5.89 3.17 -16.29
C ILE A 2 4.90 2.08 -16.72
N VAL A 3 4.59 2.02 -18.03
CA VAL A 3 3.84 0.94 -18.66
C VAL A 3 4.43 -0.44 -18.33
N SER A 4 5.76 -0.59 -18.42
CA SER A 4 6.42 -1.87 -18.09
C SER A 4 6.27 -2.23 -16.61
N ASN A 5 6.27 -1.25 -15.70
CA ASN A 5 6.05 -1.52 -14.28
C ASN A 5 4.61 -1.95 -13.97
N LEU A 6 3.63 -1.36 -14.66
CA LEU A 6 2.23 -1.79 -14.58
C LEU A 6 2.03 -3.19 -15.16
N GLN A 7 2.68 -3.50 -16.29
CA GLN A 7 2.66 -4.84 -16.89
C GLN A 7 3.29 -5.89 -15.96
N SER A 8 4.42 -5.59 -15.34
CA SER A 8 5.03 -6.50 -14.36
C SER A 8 4.14 -6.71 -13.14
N LEU A 9 3.50 -5.66 -12.63
CA LEU A 9 2.54 -5.79 -11.53
C LEU A 9 1.35 -6.68 -11.91
N TYR A 10 0.82 -6.52 -13.12
CA TYR A 10 -0.31 -7.32 -13.61
C TYR A 10 0.07 -8.79 -13.85
N ALA A 11 1.29 -9.05 -14.32
CA ALA A 11 1.78 -10.42 -14.53
C ALA A 11 2.06 -11.17 -13.21
N GLU A 12 2.39 -10.44 -12.14
CA GLU A 12 2.78 -10.98 -10.83
C GLU A 12 1.68 -10.80 -9.77
N LEU A 13 0.41 -10.72 -10.17
CA LEU A 13 -0.70 -10.74 -9.22
C LEU A 13 -0.69 -12.05 -8.43
N LYS A 14 -0.81 -11.93 -7.11
CA LYS A 14 -0.83 -13.05 -6.16
C LYS A 14 -2.08 -13.03 -5.30
N ASP A 15 -2.75 -14.18 -5.24
CA ASP A 15 -3.84 -14.41 -4.31
C ASP A 15 -3.37 -14.37 -2.86
N TYR A 16 -4.31 -14.14 -1.95
CA TYR A 16 -4.05 -14.15 -0.51
C TYR A 16 -3.40 -15.46 -0.03
N SER A 17 -3.71 -16.59 -0.68
CA SER A 17 -3.14 -17.90 -0.37
C SER A 17 -1.62 -17.98 -0.54
N ALA A 18 -1.01 -17.04 -1.28
CA ALA A 18 0.44 -16.96 -1.43
C ALA A 18 1.15 -16.28 -0.23
N PHE A 19 0.40 -15.86 0.80
CA PHE A 19 0.90 -15.10 1.94
C PHE A 19 0.41 -15.68 3.27
N SER A 20 1.23 -15.54 4.31
CA SER A 20 0.92 -16.07 5.64
C SER A 20 -0.13 -15.24 6.40
N ASN A 21 -0.27 -13.95 6.07
CA ASN A 21 -1.20 -13.04 6.72
C ASN A 21 -1.57 -11.85 5.82
N LYS A 22 -2.62 -11.12 6.21
CA LYS A 22 -3.16 -9.96 5.48
C LYS A 22 -2.14 -8.83 5.35
N ALA A 23 -1.30 -8.61 6.36
CA ALA A 23 -0.31 -7.53 6.33
C ALA A 23 0.70 -7.76 5.21
N ASP A 24 1.28 -8.96 5.12
CA ASP A 24 2.27 -9.30 4.10
C ASP A 24 1.70 -9.19 2.68
N TRP A 25 0.46 -9.65 2.50
CA TRP A 25 -0.26 -9.56 1.23
C TRP A 25 -0.45 -8.11 0.79
N MET A 26 -0.94 -7.24 1.69
CA MET A 26 -1.15 -5.83 1.40
C MET A 26 0.18 -5.11 1.17
N ASN A 27 1.19 -5.38 1.99
CA ASN A 27 2.53 -4.80 1.89
C ASN A 27 3.18 -5.12 0.54
N TYR A 28 2.97 -6.32 0.00
CA TYR A 28 3.45 -6.69 -1.33
C TYR A 28 2.93 -5.72 -2.40
N TYR A 29 1.61 -5.52 -2.48
CA TYR A 29 1.02 -4.64 -3.50
C TYR A 29 1.36 -3.18 -3.29
N ILE A 30 1.30 -2.71 -2.03
CA ILE A 30 1.61 -1.33 -1.75
C ILE A 30 3.06 -1.02 -2.14
N LYS A 31 4.01 -1.92 -1.87
CA LYS A 31 5.41 -1.76 -2.33
C LYS A 31 5.51 -1.59 -3.85
N GLN A 32 4.75 -2.37 -4.63
CA GLN A 32 4.74 -2.25 -6.09
C GLN A 32 4.13 -0.91 -6.54
N LEU A 33 3.01 -0.50 -5.95
CA LEU A 33 2.35 0.77 -6.25
C LEU A 33 3.25 1.97 -5.90
N SER A 34 3.90 1.96 -4.74
CA SER A 34 4.85 3.01 -4.34
C SER A 34 5.99 3.17 -5.34
N LEU A 35 6.52 2.06 -5.88
CA LEU A 35 7.56 2.10 -6.92
C LEU A 35 7.06 2.74 -8.21
N ILE A 36 5.81 2.44 -8.61
CA ILE A 36 5.19 3.01 -9.82
C ILE A 36 4.94 4.51 -9.64
N PHE A 37 4.32 4.92 -8.53
CA PHE A 37 4.00 6.32 -8.25
C PHE A 37 5.26 7.18 -8.13
N ARG A 38 6.30 6.67 -7.49
CA ARG A 38 7.61 7.33 -7.45
C ARG A 38 8.22 7.52 -8.83
N LYS A 39 8.18 6.49 -9.68
CA LYS A 39 8.70 6.63 -11.05
C LYS A 39 7.89 7.66 -11.84
N GLN A 40 6.56 7.65 -11.71
CA GLN A 40 5.71 8.67 -12.33
C GLN A 40 6.07 10.08 -11.84
N SER A 41 6.25 10.30 -10.55
CA SER A 41 6.57 11.63 -10.02
C SER A 41 7.94 12.16 -10.44
N GLN A 42 8.87 11.28 -10.86
CA GLN A 42 10.17 11.70 -11.41
C GLN A 42 10.06 12.17 -12.87
N HIS A 43 9.04 11.72 -13.59
CA HIS A 43 8.82 12.07 -15.00
C HIS A 43 7.78 13.17 -15.17
N ASP A 44 6.75 13.19 -14.33
CA ASP A 44 5.63 14.12 -14.38
C ASP A 44 5.72 15.15 -13.24
N LYS A 45 6.01 16.40 -13.61
CA LYS A 45 6.15 17.52 -12.67
C LYS A 45 4.84 17.92 -12.00
N LEU A 46 3.68 17.49 -12.53
CA LEU A 46 2.37 17.78 -11.95
C LEU A 46 1.96 16.75 -10.89
N MET A 47 2.72 15.67 -10.75
CA MET A 47 2.43 14.62 -9.80
C MET A 47 2.82 15.05 -8.37
N SER A 48 1.96 14.73 -7.41
CA SER A 48 2.21 15.02 -6.00
C SER A 48 3.47 14.32 -5.48
N LYS A 49 4.11 14.93 -4.47
CA LYS A 49 5.27 14.35 -3.77
C LYS A 49 4.92 13.13 -2.91
N SER A 50 3.63 12.85 -2.75
CA SER A 50 3.10 11.76 -1.95
C SER A 50 1.69 11.40 -2.40
N PHE A 51 1.21 10.26 -1.91
CA PHE A 51 -0.15 9.79 -2.08
C PHE A 51 -0.58 9.00 -0.84
N ASP A 52 -1.89 8.93 -0.61
CA ASP A 52 -2.47 8.15 0.48
C ASP A 52 -3.11 6.89 -0.09
N ILE A 53 -3.06 5.81 0.69
CA ILE A 53 -3.83 4.59 0.42
C ILE A 53 -4.81 4.37 1.56
N PHE A 54 -6.05 4.06 1.19
CA PHE A 54 -7.11 3.70 2.11
C PHE A 54 -7.81 2.43 1.64
N PHE A 55 -7.81 1.40 2.49
CA PHE A 55 -8.60 0.19 2.29
C PHE A 55 -9.53 0.00 3.47
N GLN A 56 -10.79 -0.30 3.20
CA GLN A 56 -11.80 -0.51 4.24
C GLN A 56 -12.65 -1.73 3.90
N ASN A 57 -12.92 -2.55 4.92
CA ASN A 57 -14.01 -3.50 4.89
C ASN A 57 -14.91 -3.27 6.13
N LYS A 58 -15.90 -4.13 6.35
CA LYS A 58 -16.83 -3.97 7.48
C LYS A 58 -16.18 -4.09 8.87
N ASP A 59 -15.01 -4.74 8.97
CA ASP A 59 -14.37 -5.08 10.24
C ASP A 59 -13.07 -4.29 10.49
N ASP A 60 -12.41 -3.78 9.45
CA ASP A 60 -11.08 -3.15 9.55
C ASP A 60 -10.92 -2.03 8.52
N TYR A 61 -9.95 -1.17 8.80
CA TYR A 61 -9.40 -0.27 7.78
C TYR A 61 -7.87 -0.23 7.84
N ILE A 62 -7.27 0.07 6.70
CA ILE A 62 -5.84 0.31 6.55
C ILE A 62 -5.72 1.69 5.95
N PHE A 63 -4.91 2.53 6.58
CA PHE A 63 -4.56 3.85 6.07
C PHE A 63 -3.05 3.97 6.05
N GLY A 64 -2.51 4.58 5.00
CA GLY A 64 -1.10 4.83 4.90
C GLY A 64 -0.78 6.03 4.03
N HIS A 65 0.08 6.91 4.55
CA HIS A 65 0.68 7.99 3.80
C HIS A 65 1.99 7.53 3.17
N ILE A 66 2.15 7.76 1.87
CA ILE A 66 3.30 7.28 1.11
C ILE A 66 3.96 8.44 0.39
N SER A 67 5.24 8.66 0.73
CA SER A 67 6.05 9.65 0.06
C SER A 67 6.72 9.08 -1.19
N ASN A 68 6.62 9.79 -2.30
CA ASN A 68 7.34 9.48 -3.53
C ASN A 68 8.84 9.81 -3.43
N THR A 69 9.30 10.45 -2.36
CA THR A 69 10.71 10.82 -2.17
C THR A 69 11.50 9.85 -1.29
N HIS A 70 10.84 8.93 -0.59
CA HIS A 70 11.49 7.97 0.30
C HIS A 70 11.88 6.68 -0.44
N ASN A 71 12.98 6.06 -0.01
CA ASN A 71 13.54 4.84 -0.63
C ASN A 71 13.42 3.60 0.28
N THR A 72 12.78 3.72 1.43
CA THR A 72 12.63 2.67 2.44
C THR A 72 11.28 1.97 2.35
N ALA A 73 11.24 0.70 2.78
CA ALA A 73 10.02 -0.07 2.89
C ALA A 73 9.04 0.60 3.86
N LEU A 74 7.77 0.65 3.48
CA LEU A 74 6.71 1.23 4.29
C LEU A 74 6.23 0.20 5.30
N GLU A 75 6.24 0.55 6.58
CA GLU A 75 5.54 -0.20 7.63
C GLU A 75 4.15 0.41 7.81
N PHE A 76 3.11 -0.35 7.44
CA PHE A 76 1.73 0.10 7.61
C PHE A 76 1.18 -0.31 8.98
N GLN A 77 0.49 0.63 9.63
CA GLN A 77 -0.27 0.36 10.85
C GLN A 77 -1.67 -0.12 10.45
N ILE A 78 -1.96 -1.40 10.72
CA ILE A 78 -3.30 -1.97 10.49
C ILE A 78 -4.16 -1.65 11.70
N TYR A 79 -5.28 -0.95 11.49
CA TYR A 79 -6.24 -0.64 12.54
C TYR A 79 -7.48 -1.53 12.41
N SER A 80 -7.70 -2.43 13.37
CA SER A 80 -8.93 -3.24 13.42
C SER A 80 -10.02 -2.51 14.20
N SER A 81 -11.24 -2.48 13.66
CA SER A 81 -12.38 -1.89 14.36
C SER A 81 -12.88 -2.77 15.52
N LYS A 82 -12.44 -4.04 15.59
CA LYS A 82 -12.73 -4.95 16.70
C LYS A 82 -12.07 -4.58 18.03
N ASN A 83 -11.11 -3.65 18.05
CA ASN A 83 -10.49 -3.13 19.27
C ASN A 83 -11.24 -1.95 19.92
N LYS A 84 -12.45 -1.59 19.45
CA LYS A 84 -13.23 -0.49 20.04
C LYS A 84 -13.98 -0.83 21.35
N TYR A 85 -13.87 -2.05 21.88
CA TYR A 85 -14.46 -2.41 23.17
C TYR A 85 -13.51 -3.22 24.06
N VAL A 86 -12.31 -2.71 24.33
CA VAL A 86 -11.57 -3.13 25.53
C VAL A 86 -10.99 -1.89 26.22
N ASN A 87 -11.46 -1.71 27.47
CA ASN A 87 -11.03 -0.78 28.52
C ASN A 87 -11.58 0.66 28.53
N LYS A 88 -12.70 0.84 29.23
CA LYS A 88 -12.75 1.73 30.39
C LYS A 88 -13.18 0.93 31.63
N GLN A 89 -12.21 0.58 32.47
CA GLN A 89 -12.34 0.60 33.92
C GLN A 89 -11.24 1.53 34.43
#